data_AF-A0A7S1UD33-F1
#
_entry.id   AF-A0A7S1UD33-F1
#
_cell.length_a   1.000
_cell.length_b   1.000
_cell.length_c   1.000
_cell.angle_alpha   90.00
_cell.angle_beta   90.00
_cell.angle_gamma   90.00
#
_symmetry.space_group_name_H-M   'P 1'
#
loop_
_entity.id
_entity.type
_entity.pdbx_description
1 polymer ?
#
loop_
_entity_poly.entity_id
_entity_poly.type
_entity_poly.pdbx_seq_one_letter_code
_entity_poly.pdbx_strand_id
1 'polypeptide(L)'
;GWGVELALPLAALALNASAAVAPPREGDVWRVDFSRVEWRVLPNATTGGYSKAPASPAEDNWVWAPIGEVAMHNPERWGIVEFGGELGEEEAPPPPPPPVRYPSWPARAAA
;
A
#
# COMPACT_ATOMS: atom_id res chain seq x y z
N GLY A 1 0.17 16.84 13.57
CA GLY A 1 -0.01 15.68 12.68
C GLY A 1 -0.33 14.46 13.51
N TRP A 2 -0.57 13.32 12.87
CA TRP A 2 -0.77 12.03 13.53
C TRP A 2 -0.03 10.95 12.73
N GLY A 3 0.23 9.81 13.35
CA GLY A 3 0.84 8.64 12.72
C GLY A 3 0.05 7.38 13.05
N VAL A 4 0.24 6.34 12.25
CA VAL A 4 -0.34 5.00 12.46
C VAL A 4 0.78 3.98 12.31
N GLU A 5 0.80 3.01 13.20
CA GLU A 5 1.67 1.84 13.18
C GLU A 5 0.79 0.59 13.17
N LEU A 6 1.15 -0.40 12.34
CA LEU A 6 0.38 -1.61 12.12
C LEU A 6 1.29 -2.83 12.21
N ALA A 7 0.93 -3.79 13.05
CA ALA A 7 1.49 -5.13 13.07
C ALA A 7 0.46 -6.10 12.47
N LEU A 8 0.71 -6.55 11.24
CA LEU A 8 -0.21 -7.43 10.52
C LEU A 8 0.18 -8.90 10.73
N PRO A 9 -0.74 -9.78 11.18
CA PRO A 9 -0.49 -11.20 11.30
C PRO A 9 -0.56 -11.86 9.91
N LEU A 10 0.49 -11.69 9.10
CA LEU A 10 0.51 -12.06 7.68
C LEU A 10 0.07 -13.51 7.41
N ALA A 11 0.47 -14.45 8.27
CA ALA A 11 0.06 -15.86 8.17
C ALA A 11 -1.48 -16.05 8.27
N ALA A 12 -2.15 -15.27 9.12
CA ALA A 12 -3.60 -15.32 9.27
C ALA A 12 -4.34 -14.58 8.13
N LEU A 13 -3.65 -13.67 7.44
CA LEU A 13 -4.22 -12.89 6.32
C LEU A 13 -4.08 -13.59 4.97
N ALA A 14 -3.17 -14.56 4.84
CA ALA A 14 -2.96 -15.34 3.62
C ALA A 14 -4.05 -16.41 3.36
N LEU A 15 -5.31 -16.11 3.71
CA LEU A 15 -6.45 -16.98 3.44
C LEU A 15 -6.69 -17.08 1.94
N ASN A 16 -6.80 -18.30 1.42
CA ASN A 16 -6.94 -18.60 -0.02
C ASN A 16 -5.80 -18.05 -0.90
N ALA A 17 -4.61 -17.83 -0.33
CA ALA A 17 -3.43 -17.52 -1.11
C ALA A 17 -3.04 -18.75 -1.95
N SER A 18 -3.18 -18.65 -3.27
CA SER A 18 -2.76 -19.70 -4.20
C SER A 18 -1.25 -19.70 -4.46
N ALA A 19 -0.57 -18.60 -4.14
CA ALA A 19 0.85 -18.40 -4.48
C ALA A 19 1.70 -17.80 -3.36
N ALA A 20 1.13 -17.09 -2.38
CA ALA A 20 1.91 -16.43 -1.33
C ALA A 20 2.18 -17.37 -0.16
N VAL A 21 3.46 -17.52 0.20
CA VAL A 21 3.89 -18.13 1.46
C VAL A 21 3.83 -17.07 2.54
N ALA A 22 3.19 -17.36 3.68
CA ALA A 22 3.13 -16.46 4.82
C ALA A 22 3.52 -17.20 6.11
N PRO A 23 4.44 -16.66 6.94
CA PRO A 23 5.16 -15.40 6.73
C PRO A 23 6.11 -15.46 5.52
N PRO A 24 6.38 -14.31 4.87
CA PRO A 24 7.30 -14.24 3.74
C PRO A 24 8.72 -14.63 4.19
N ARG A 25 9.45 -15.26 3.29
CA ARG A 25 10.86 -15.61 3.42
C ARG A 25 11.73 -14.50 2.83
N GLU A 26 13.01 -14.50 3.16
CA GLU A 26 14.00 -13.67 2.48
C GLU A 26 13.94 -13.90 0.97
N GLY A 27 13.90 -12.80 0.20
CA GLY A 27 13.78 -12.79 -1.25
C GLY A 27 12.37 -13.04 -1.78
N ASP A 28 11.36 -13.31 -0.94
CA ASP A 28 9.97 -13.35 -1.39
C ASP A 28 9.55 -11.96 -1.88
N VAL A 29 8.73 -11.94 -2.93
CA VAL A 29 8.29 -10.71 -3.60
C VAL A 29 6.77 -10.64 -3.60
N TRP A 30 6.21 -9.58 -3.04
CA TRP A 30 4.76 -9.34 -2.99
C TRP A 30 4.38 -8.06 -3.72
N ARG A 31 3.12 -8.00 -4.15
CA ARG A 31 2.49 -6.75 -4.56
C ARG A 31 1.83 -6.11 -3.35
N VAL A 32 2.19 -4.86 -3.06
CA VAL A 32 1.69 -4.09 -1.92
C VAL A 32 1.46 -2.65 -2.35
N ASP A 33 0.43 -2.03 -1.78
CA ASP A 33 0.22 -0.59 -1.89
C ASP A 33 -0.27 -0.02 -0.56
N PHE A 34 -0.04 1.27 -0.36
CA PHE A 34 -0.56 2.03 0.77
C PHE A 34 -1.43 3.14 0.22
N SER A 35 -2.72 3.09 0.54
CA SER A 35 -3.69 4.08 0.10
C SER A 35 -4.18 4.93 1.26
N ARG A 36 -4.30 6.24 1.02
CA ARG A 36 -5.01 7.16 1.87
C ARG A 36 -6.11 7.83 1.07
N VAL A 37 -7.33 7.76 1.60
CA VAL A 37 -8.49 8.51 1.11
C VAL A 37 -8.80 9.60 2.13
N GLU A 38 -8.81 10.86 1.70
CA GLU A 38 -9.20 11.99 2.54
C GLU A 38 -10.37 12.72 1.93
N TRP A 39 -11.36 13.00 2.78
CA TRP A 39 -12.48 13.84 2.43
C TRP A 39 -12.28 15.21 3.04
N ARG A 40 -12.50 16.26 2.25
CA ARG A 40 -12.66 17.59 2.83
C ARG A 40 -13.96 17.64 3.61
N VAL A 41 -13.88 18.04 4.88
CA VAL A 41 -15.02 18.09 5.77
C VAL A 41 -15.19 19.48 6.39
N LEU A 42 -16.43 19.82 6.70
CA LEU A 42 -16.83 21.03 7.42
C LEU A 42 -17.52 20.62 8.73
N PRO A 43 -17.38 21.41 9.81
CA PRO A 43 -18.18 21.23 11.02
C PRO A 43 -19.67 21.29 10.69
N ASN A 44 -20.45 20.38 11.27
CA ASN A 44 -21.90 20.34 11.15
C ASN A 44 -22.53 20.77 12.47
N ALA A 45 -23.09 21.99 12.49
CA ALA A 45 -23.71 22.56 13.69
C ALA A 45 -24.97 21.79 14.15
N THR A 46 -25.65 21.08 13.26
CA THR A 46 -26.87 20.32 13.56
C THR A 46 -26.57 18.97 14.21
N THR A 47 -25.50 18.29 13.77
CA THR A 47 -25.11 16.98 14.32
C THR A 47 -23.99 17.05 15.35
N GLY A 48 -23.31 18.20 15.48
CA GLY A 48 -22.13 18.38 16.33
C GLY A 48 -20.86 17.67 15.80
N GLY A 49 -20.93 17.08 14.60
CA GLY A 49 -19.84 16.34 13.98
C GLY A 49 -19.26 17.05 12.75
N TYR A 50 -18.84 16.25 11.77
CA TYR A 50 -18.32 16.73 10.49
C TYR A 50 -19.20 16.23 9.34
N SER A 51 -19.24 16.98 8.24
CA SER A 51 -19.92 16.61 7.00
C SER A 51 -19.03 16.92 5.80
N LYS A 52 -19.12 16.12 4.74
CA LYS A 52 -18.34 16.35 3.52
C LYS A 52 -18.62 17.75 2.96
N ALA A 53 -17.57 18.45 2.55
CA ALA A 53 -17.68 19.78 1.97
C ALA A 53 -18.42 19.71 0.62
N PRO A 54 -19.59 20.35 0.46
CA PRO A 54 -20.40 20.23 -0.76
C PRO A 54 -19.67 20.73 -2.02
N ALA A 55 -18.78 21.72 -1.86
CA ALA A 55 -18.00 22.31 -2.93
C ALA A 55 -16.80 21.47 -3.39
N SER A 56 -16.46 20.39 -2.65
CA SER A 56 -15.38 19.46 -2.99
C SER A 56 -15.89 18.04 -2.81
N PRO A 57 -16.78 17.57 -3.70
CA PRO A 57 -17.48 16.30 -3.53
C PRO A 57 -16.61 15.09 -3.87
N ALA A 58 -15.40 15.30 -4.39
CA ALA A 58 -14.43 14.24 -4.64
C ALA A 58 -13.49 14.10 -3.44
N GLU A 59 -13.11 12.85 -3.17
CA GLU A 59 -12.04 12.49 -2.27
C GLU A 59 -10.66 12.81 -2.86
N ASP A 60 -9.72 13.19 -1.99
CA ASP A 60 -8.31 13.23 -2.31
C ASP A 60 -7.73 11.82 -2.06
N ASN A 61 -7.12 11.22 -3.09
CA ASN A 61 -6.48 9.91 -3.02
C ASN A 61 -4.96 10.04 -3.11
N TRP A 62 -4.24 9.45 -2.16
CA TRP A 62 -2.80 9.24 -2.24
C TRP A 62 -2.49 7.76 -2.21
N VAL A 63 -1.54 7.36 -3.04
CA VAL A 63 -1.04 6.00 -3.13
C VAL A 63 0.48 6.04 -3.06
N TRP A 64 1.10 5.03 -2.46
CA TRP A 64 2.55 4.95 -2.37
C TRP A 64 3.16 4.74 -3.77
N ALA A 65 2.59 3.80 -4.54
CA ALA A 65 3.00 3.53 -5.91
C ALA A 65 1.93 4.04 -6.90
N PRO A 66 2.29 4.76 -7.98
CA PRO A 66 1.31 5.21 -8.96
C PRO A 66 0.61 4.05 -9.67
N ILE A 67 -0.72 3.94 -9.52
CA ILE A 67 -1.56 2.93 -10.17
C ILE A 67 -2.31 3.45 -11.43
N GLY A 68 -2.26 4.77 -11.65
CA GLY A 68 -2.78 5.46 -12.85
C GLY A 68 -4.29 5.69 -12.91
N GLU A 69 -5.07 5.10 -12.00
CA GLU A 69 -6.52 5.28 -11.91
C GLU A 69 -6.99 5.14 -10.47
N VAL A 70 -8.13 5.74 -10.11
CA VAL A 70 -8.76 5.58 -8.79
C VAL A 70 -9.50 4.23 -8.75
N ALA A 71 -8.74 3.14 -8.81
CA ALA A 71 -9.22 1.76 -8.73
C ALA A 71 -8.22 0.89 -7.96
N MET A 72 -8.25 1.00 -6.63
CA MET A 72 -7.33 0.28 -5.75
C MET A 72 -7.44 -1.25 -5.86
N HIS A 73 -8.56 -1.77 -6.36
CA HIS A 73 -8.81 -3.20 -6.52
C HIS A 73 -8.19 -3.81 -7.80
N ASN A 74 -7.17 -3.15 -8.36
CA ASN A 74 -6.39 -3.61 -9.52
C ASN A 74 -4.98 -4.01 -9.06
N PRO A 75 -4.82 -5.16 -8.37
CA PRO A 75 -3.60 -5.53 -7.68
C PRO A 75 -2.41 -5.73 -8.63
N GLU A 76 -2.62 -5.96 -9.91
CA GLU A 76 -1.57 -6.06 -10.93
C GLU A 76 -0.80 -4.75 -11.19
N ARG A 77 -1.32 -3.62 -10.68
CA ARG A 77 -0.71 -2.29 -10.78
C ARG A 77 -0.02 -1.83 -9.50
N TRP A 78 -0.18 -2.55 -8.40
CA TRP A 78 0.44 -2.20 -7.12
C TRP A 78 1.98 -2.24 -7.20
N GLY A 79 2.60 -1.51 -6.27
CA GLY A 79 4.04 -1.55 -6.06
C GLY A 79 4.53 -2.96 -5.71
N ILE A 80 5.81 -3.19 -5.94
CA ILE A 80 6.47 -4.45 -5.61
C ILE A 80 7.34 -4.22 -4.37
N VAL A 81 7.22 -5.10 -3.38
CA VAL A 81 8.11 -5.17 -2.23
C VAL A 81 8.85 -6.51 -2.24
N GLU A 82 10.11 -6.47 -1.86
CA GLU A 82 10.95 -7.65 -1.64
C GLU A 82 11.26 -7.74 -0.15
N PHE A 83 11.03 -8.91 0.45
CA PHE A 83 11.29 -9.14 1.86
C PHE A 83 12.77 -9.45 2.07
N GLY A 84 13.46 -8.57 2.80
CA GLY A 84 14.83 -8.82 3.23
C GLY A 84 14.92 -9.93 4.28
N GLY A 85 16.13 -10.43 4.49
CA GLY A 85 16.45 -11.33 5.60
C GLY A 85 16.47 -10.61 6.95
N GLU A 86 16.96 -11.31 7.98
CA GLU A 86 17.18 -10.67 9.27
C GLU A 86 18.17 -9.52 9.13
N LEU A 87 17.74 -8.32 9.54
CA LEU A 87 18.65 -7.22 9.76
C LEU A 87 19.52 -7.61 10.97
N GLY A 88 20.77 -8.00 10.72
CA GLY A 88 21.77 -8.08 11.78
C GLY A 88 21.94 -6.72 12.46
N GLU A 89 22.70 -6.64 13.56
CA GLU A 89 22.98 -5.40 14.30
C GLU A 89 23.71 -4.29 13.50
N GLU A 90 23.88 -4.46 12.18
CA GLU A 90 24.60 -3.54 11.32
C GLU A 90 23.79 -2.26 11.02
N GLU A 91 24.51 -1.15 11.13
CA GLU A 91 24.02 0.22 11.03
C GLU A 91 23.54 0.53 9.60
N ALA A 92 22.23 0.67 9.45
CA ALA A 92 21.47 0.98 8.24
C ALA A 92 21.52 -0.07 7.10
N PRO A 93 20.35 -0.46 6.54
CA PRO A 93 20.32 -1.39 5.41
C PRO A 93 21.10 -0.83 4.22
N PRO A 94 21.74 -1.69 3.40
CA PRO A 94 22.40 -1.24 2.19
C PRO A 94 21.40 -0.50 1.29
N PRO A 95 21.89 0.43 0.44
CA PRO A 95 21.02 1.14 -0.49
C PRO A 95 20.22 0.14 -1.33
N PRO A 96 18.94 0.44 -1.63
CA PRO A 96 18.11 -0.50 -2.36
C PRO A 96 18.74 -0.81 -3.72
N PRO A 97 18.68 -2.08 -4.18
CA PRO A 97 19.15 -2.43 -5.51
C PRO A 97 18.39 -1.61 -6.58
N PRO A 98 18.98 -1.42 -7.77
CA PRO A 98 18.27 -0.77 -8.87
C PRO A 98 16.96 -1.51 -9.18
N PRO A 99 15.92 -0.80 -9.67
CA PRO A 99 14.62 -1.41 -9.93
C PRO A 99 14.75 -2.65 -10.83
N VAL A 100 14.45 -3.82 -10.29
CA VAL A 100 14.45 -5.08 -11.04
C VAL A 100 13.10 -5.22 -11.73
N ARG A 101 13.10 -5.39 -13.06
CA ARG A 101 11.90 -5.81 -13.78
C ARG A 101 11.71 -7.31 -13.58
N TYR A 102 10.63 -7.70 -12.91
CA TYR A 102 10.25 -9.09 -12.74
C TYR A 102 9.46 -9.58 -13.97
N PRO A 103 10.04 -10.39 -14.88
CA PRO A 103 9.38 -10.77 -16.14
C PRO A 103 8.15 -11.67 -15.91
N SER A 104 8.15 -12.43 -14.81
CA SER A 104 7.02 -13.23 -14.35
C SER A 104 5.90 -12.39 -13.70
N TRP A 105 6.20 -11.13 -13.36
CA TRP A 105 5.28 -10.18 -12.73
C TRP A 105 5.27 -8.86 -13.50
N PRO A 106 4.87 -8.85 -14.78
CA PRO A 106 4.86 -7.62 -15.57
C PRO A 106 3.91 -6.62 -14.90
N ALA A 107 4.45 -5.48 -14.47
CA ALA A 107 3.63 -4.34 -14.10
C ALA A 107 2.86 -3.92 -15.35
N ARG A 108 1.53 -4.00 -15.31
CA ARG A 108 0.72 -3.45 -16.40
C ARG A 108 0.81 -1.94 -16.27
N ALA A 109 1.54 -1.30 -17.19
CA ALA A 109 1.52 0.14 -17.28
C ALA A 109 0.05 0.59 -17.37
N ALA A 110 -0.30 1.64 -16.64
CA ALA A 110 -1.57 2.32 -16.84
C ALA A 110 -1.65 2.72 -18.32
N ALA A 111 -2.64 2.16 -19.02
CA ALA A 111 -2.98 2.51 -20.38
C ALA A 111 -3.54 3.94 -20.44
#